data_AF-A0A965T5C8-F1
#
_entry.id   AF-A0A965T5C8-F1
#
_cell.length_a   1.000
_cell.length_b   1.000
_cell.length_c   1.000
_cell.angle_alpha   90.00
_cell.angle_beta   90.00
_cell.angle_gamma   90.00
#
_symmetry.space_group_name_H-M   'P 1'
#
loop_
_entity.id
_entity.type
_entity.pdbx_description
1 polymer ?
#
loop_
_entity_poly.entity_id
_entity_poly.type
_entity_poly.pdbx_seq_one_letter_code
_entity_poly.pdbx_strand_id
1 'polypeptide(L)'
;MKMGKTFFFLACAIFTQSCTNPDYFKYGKISFQATAQNDFFTYTVDDSFYKKYKNSANNKNHPRLSDEEFKMLNVLLKEKKYCIKNSFNPSFEILSRQEKIYDATFAKLIAENYNSKSVSPVSYYGRCL
;
A
#
# COMPACT_ATOMS: atom_id res chain seq x y z
N MET A 1 -38.41 53.06 20.72
CA MET A 1 -37.57 51.86 20.88
C MET A 1 -37.08 51.41 19.52
N LYS A 2 -35.80 51.60 19.19
CA LYS A 2 -35.17 51.05 17.98
C LYS A 2 -33.75 50.60 18.30
N MET A 3 -33.41 49.46 17.70
CA MET A 3 -32.10 48.91 17.38
C MET A 3 -31.24 48.34 18.52
N GLY A 4 -31.17 47.01 18.52
CA GLY A 4 -30.01 46.25 18.99
C GLY A 4 -29.87 45.02 18.10
N LYS A 5 -29.11 45.12 17.00
CA LYS A 5 -28.66 43.97 16.21
C LYS A 5 -27.28 43.58 16.74
N THR A 6 -27.22 42.57 17.61
CA THR A 6 -25.95 42.00 18.06
C THR A 6 -25.60 40.86 17.11
N PHE A 7 -24.57 41.08 16.29
CA PHE A 7 -24.06 40.13 15.31
C PHE A 7 -23.40 38.94 16.02
N PHE A 8 -23.90 37.75 15.68
CA PHE A 8 -23.40 36.44 16.07
C PHE A 8 -22.05 36.20 15.36
N PHE A 9 -20.92 36.23 16.08
CA PHE A 9 -19.65 35.71 15.58
C PHE A 9 -19.44 34.30 16.14
N LEU A 10 -20.05 33.33 15.47
CA LEU A 10 -19.79 31.91 15.69
C LEU A 10 -18.42 31.61 15.06
N ALA A 11 -17.37 31.60 15.88
CA ALA A 11 -16.04 31.15 15.49
C ALA A 11 -16.09 29.65 15.20
N CYS A 12 -16.38 29.31 13.94
CA CYS A 12 -16.26 27.97 13.41
C CYS A 12 -14.77 27.64 13.31
N ALA A 13 -14.23 26.97 14.32
CA ALA A 13 -12.91 26.36 14.27
C ALA A 13 -12.95 25.19 13.28
N ILE A 14 -12.71 25.50 12.00
CA ILE A 14 -12.53 24.52 10.94
C ILE A 14 -11.16 23.86 11.21
N PHE A 15 -11.14 22.83 12.05
CA PHE A 15 -10.04 21.86 12.06
C PHE A 15 -10.05 21.17 10.69
N THR A 16 -9.28 21.71 9.75
CA THR A 16 -8.90 21.02 8.52
C THR A 16 -8.03 19.84 8.93
N GLN A 17 -8.69 18.70 9.22
CA GLN A 17 -8.00 17.42 9.23
C GLN A 17 -7.43 17.26 7.83
N SER A 18 -6.12 17.52 7.70
CA SER A 18 -5.38 17.29 6.48
C SER A 18 -5.46 15.79 6.22
N CYS A 19 -6.43 15.39 5.39
CA CYS A 19 -6.45 14.09 4.74
C CYS A 19 -5.26 14.08 3.78
N THR A 20 -4.06 13.91 4.33
CA THR A 20 -2.87 13.61 3.56
C THR A 20 -3.13 12.22 2.98
N ASN A 21 -3.54 12.19 1.71
CA ASN A 21 -3.65 10.94 0.98
C ASN A 21 -2.35 10.16 1.19
N PRO A 22 -2.41 8.89 1.62
CA PRO A 22 -1.20 8.12 1.85
C PRO A 22 -0.42 8.06 0.53
N ASP A 23 0.80 8.59 0.55
CA ASP A 23 1.70 8.52 -0.59
C ASP A 23 2.19 7.08 -0.76
N TYR A 24 1.41 6.29 -1.49
CA TYR A 24 1.67 4.88 -1.75
C TYR A 24 2.94 4.64 -2.56
N PHE A 25 3.39 5.61 -3.36
CA PHE A 25 4.60 5.48 -4.17
C PHE A 25 5.88 5.48 -3.32
N LYS A 26 5.83 6.06 -2.13
CA LYS A 26 6.92 5.97 -1.15
C LYS A 26 7.12 4.54 -0.64
N TYR A 27 6.04 3.76 -0.57
CA TYR A 27 6.01 2.48 0.14
C TYR A 27 5.95 1.26 -0.77
N GLY A 28 5.39 1.40 -1.97
CA GLY A 28 5.20 0.31 -2.90
C GLY A 28 5.92 0.55 -4.22
N LYS A 29 6.55 -0.50 -4.73
CA LYS A 29 7.18 -0.51 -6.06
C LYS A 29 6.55 -1.59 -6.92
N ILE A 30 6.39 -1.30 -8.20
CA ILE A 30 5.91 -2.27 -9.18
C ILE A 30 6.89 -2.36 -10.35
N SER A 31 7.25 -3.58 -10.70
CA SER A 31 7.98 -3.93 -11.92
C SER A 31 7.05 -4.73 -12.82
N PHE A 32 7.05 -4.42 -14.12
CA PHE A 32 6.15 -5.03 -15.09
C PHE A 32 6.95 -5.75 -16.18
N GLN A 33 6.48 -6.92 -16.55
CA GLN A 33 7.08 -7.78 -17.57
C GLN A 33 5.98 -8.26 -18.51
N ALA A 34 5.90 -7.64 -19.68
CA ALA A 34 5.03 -8.10 -20.76
C ALA A 34 5.67 -9.30 -21.46
N THR A 35 4.89 -10.36 -21.67
CA THR A 35 5.29 -11.49 -22.52
C THR A 35 4.26 -11.69 -23.64
N ALA A 36 4.61 -12.49 -24.65
CA ALA A 36 3.70 -12.76 -25.77
C ALA A 36 2.37 -13.43 -25.36
N GLN A 37 2.34 -14.10 -24.19
CA GLN A 37 1.17 -14.85 -23.72
C GLN A 37 0.48 -14.19 -22.53
N ASN A 38 1.25 -13.68 -21.57
CA ASN A 38 0.72 -13.10 -20.32
C ASN A 38 1.56 -11.92 -19.84
N ASP A 39 0.91 -10.95 -19.23
CA ASP A 39 1.56 -9.82 -18.59
C ASP A 39 1.75 -10.12 -17.10
N PHE A 40 2.98 -10.04 -16.63
CA PHE A 40 3.35 -10.31 -15.24
C PHE A 40 3.84 -9.04 -14.54
N PHE A 41 3.72 -9.03 -13.22
CA PHE A 41 4.29 -7.97 -12.40
C PHE A 41 4.88 -8.51 -11.11
N THR A 42 5.88 -7.78 -10.61
CA THR A 42 6.40 -7.94 -9.25
C THR A 42 6.05 -6.69 -8.46
N TYR A 43 5.38 -6.88 -7.32
CA TYR A 43 5.01 -5.82 -6.40
C TYR A 43 5.78 -5.97 -5.10
N THR A 44 6.48 -4.92 -4.68
CA THR A 44 7.33 -4.93 -3.49
C THR A 44 6.84 -3.90 -2.49
N VAL A 45 6.80 -4.29 -1.21
CA VAL A 45 6.30 -3.47 -0.10
C VAL A 45 7.42 -3.15 0.88
N ASP A 46 7.60 -1.85 1.15
CA ASP A 46 8.59 -1.35 2.09
C ASP A 46 8.23 -1.66 3.56
N ASP A 47 9.24 -1.86 4.39
CA ASP A 47 9.10 -2.21 5.80
C ASP A 47 8.36 -1.15 6.63
N SER A 48 8.49 0.14 6.26
CA SER A 48 7.78 1.22 6.93
C SER A 48 6.28 1.17 6.70
N PHE A 49 5.82 0.57 5.59
CA PHE A 49 4.41 0.32 5.33
C PHE A 49 3.83 -0.67 6.33
N TYR A 50 4.53 -1.79 6.57
CA TYR A 50 4.12 -2.78 7.57
C TYR A 50 4.10 -2.21 8.98
N LYS A 51 5.05 -1.34 9.32
CA LYS A 51 5.05 -0.66 10.63
C LYS A 51 3.83 0.25 10.78
N LYS A 52 3.43 0.94 9.72
CA LYS A 52 2.29 1.86 9.71
C LYS A 52 0.94 1.14 9.70
N TYR A 53 0.83 0.02 8.99
CA TYR A 53 -0.42 -0.73 8.76
C TYR A 53 -0.41 -2.15 9.35
N LYS A 54 0.35 -2.36 10.44
CA LYS A 54 0.57 -3.68 11.07
C LYS A 54 -0.70 -4.48 11.37
N ASN A 55 -1.79 -3.78 11.69
CA ASN A 55 -3.06 -4.38 12.10
C ASN A 55 -4.08 -4.45 10.95
N SER A 56 -3.66 -4.24 9.71
CA SER A 56 -4.55 -4.36 8.55
C SER A 56 -4.99 -5.81 8.37
N ALA A 57 -6.29 -6.02 8.19
CA ALA A 57 -6.85 -7.35 7.94
C ALA A 57 -6.52 -7.83 6.52
N ASN A 58 -6.59 -9.14 6.31
CA ASN A 58 -6.46 -9.71 4.97
C ASN A 58 -7.66 -9.33 4.10
N ASN A 59 -7.40 -9.00 2.84
CA ASN A 59 -8.44 -8.66 1.90
C ASN A 59 -9.28 -9.90 1.55
N LYS A 60 -10.60 -9.75 1.55
CA LYS A 60 -11.53 -10.86 1.30
C LYS A 60 -11.38 -11.49 -0.08
N ASN A 61 -11.07 -10.69 -1.09
CA ASN A 61 -10.97 -11.15 -2.48
C ASN A 61 -9.54 -11.57 -2.84
N HIS A 62 -8.54 -11.00 -2.15
CA HIS A 62 -7.14 -11.31 -2.32
C HIS A 62 -6.51 -11.64 -0.95
N PRO A 63 -6.77 -12.83 -0.38
CA PRO A 63 -6.39 -13.17 1.00
C PRO A 63 -4.88 -13.22 1.24
N ARG A 64 -4.08 -13.18 0.17
CA ARG A 64 -2.61 -13.09 0.22
C ARG A 64 -2.12 -11.66 0.47
N LEU A 65 -3.00 -10.66 0.37
CA LEU A 65 -2.73 -9.26 0.62
C LEU A 65 -3.57 -8.79 1.80
N SER A 66 -3.03 -7.89 2.62
CA SER A 66 -3.83 -7.06 3.50
C SER A 66 -4.66 -6.05 2.70
N ASP A 67 -5.72 -5.51 3.30
CA ASP A 67 -6.57 -4.50 2.68
C ASP A 67 -5.76 -3.26 2.26
N GLU A 68 -4.76 -2.87 3.06
CA GLU A 68 -3.92 -1.71 2.75
C GLU A 68 -2.91 -2.01 1.64
N GLU A 69 -2.33 -3.21 1.59
CA GLU A 69 -1.49 -3.64 0.46
C GLU A 69 -2.31 -3.72 -0.83
N PHE A 70 -3.54 -4.24 -0.75
CA PHE A 70 -4.44 -4.29 -1.90
C PHE A 70 -4.80 -2.89 -2.42
N LYS A 71 -5.09 -1.93 -1.52
CA LYS A 71 -5.33 -0.54 -1.91
C LYS A 71 -4.11 0.08 -2.56
N MET A 72 -2.93 -0.10 -1.96
CA MET A 72 -1.67 0.40 -2.50
C MET A 72 -1.40 -0.18 -3.90
N LEU A 73 -1.50 -1.50 -4.06
CA LEU A 73 -1.28 -2.17 -5.35
C LEU A 73 -2.25 -1.66 -6.43
N ASN A 74 -3.53 -1.50 -6.09
CA ASN A 74 -4.52 -0.95 -7.03
C ASN A 74 -4.16 0.46 -7.50
N VAL A 75 -3.75 1.34 -6.58
CA VAL A 75 -3.33 2.70 -6.94
C VAL A 75 -2.11 2.65 -7.86
N LEU A 76 -1.09 1.86 -7.52
CA LEU A 76 0.13 1.74 -8.33
C LEU A 76 -0.15 1.19 -9.74
N LEU A 77 -1.00 0.15 -9.86
CA LEU A 77 -1.40 -0.41 -11.15
C LEU A 77 -2.20 0.60 -11.99
N LYS A 78 -3.14 1.34 -11.38
CA LYS A 78 -3.92 2.38 -12.07
C LYS A 78 -3.05 3.49 -12.63
N GLU A 79 -2.17 4.02 -11.79
CA GLU A 79 -1.28 5.13 -12.11
C GLU A 79 -0.29 4.76 -13.22
N LYS A 80 0.17 3.50 -13.24
CA LYS A 80 1.02 2.97 -14.31
C LYS A 80 0.26 2.45 -15.53
N LYS A 81 -1.07 2.44 -15.49
CA LYS A 81 -1.97 1.86 -16.51
C LYS A 81 -1.68 0.38 -16.79
N TYR A 82 -1.31 -0.38 -15.77
CA TYR A 82 -1.05 -1.82 -15.87
C TYR A 82 -2.28 -2.64 -15.49
N CYS A 83 -2.45 -3.79 -16.15
CA CYS A 83 -3.57 -4.71 -15.96
C CYS A 83 -4.96 -4.09 -16.19
N ILE A 84 -5.05 -3.08 -17.05
CA ILE A 84 -6.30 -2.39 -17.41
C ILE A 84 -6.78 -2.90 -18.77
N LYS A 85 -7.39 -4.09 -18.81
CA LYS A 85 -8.05 -4.62 -20.01
C LYS A 85 -9.56 -4.42 -19.86
N ASN A 86 -10.10 -3.38 -20.49
CA ASN A 86 -11.55 -3.11 -20.65
C ASN A 86 -12.32 -2.63 -19.40
N SER A 87 -11.64 -2.30 -18.30
CA SER A 87 -12.26 -1.76 -17.09
C SER A 87 -11.44 -0.60 -16.54
N PHE A 88 -12.04 0.33 -15.79
CA PHE A 88 -11.29 1.39 -15.09
C PHE A 88 -10.47 0.87 -13.90
N ASN A 89 -10.72 -0.38 -13.47
CA ASN A 89 -10.02 -1.03 -12.38
C ASN A 89 -9.02 -2.07 -12.92
N PRO A 90 -7.81 -2.15 -12.32
CA PRO A 90 -6.86 -3.21 -12.63
C PRO A 90 -7.48 -4.58 -12.34
N SER A 91 -7.28 -5.52 -13.26
CA SER A 91 -7.68 -6.92 -13.10
C SER A 91 -6.43 -7.78 -12.99
N PHE A 92 -6.21 -8.39 -11.83
CA PHE A 92 -4.98 -9.12 -11.55
C PHE A 92 -5.19 -10.31 -10.61
N GLU A 93 -4.21 -11.21 -10.64
CA GLU A 93 -4.09 -12.33 -9.72
C GLU A 93 -2.71 -12.34 -9.07
N ILE A 94 -2.66 -12.59 -7.75
CA ILE A 94 -1.40 -12.81 -7.02
C ILE A 94 -1.08 -14.29 -7.04
N LEU A 95 -0.01 -14.66 -7.74
CA LEU A 95 0.43 -16.04 -7.93
C LEU A 95 1.27 -16.54 -6.75
N SER A 96 2.12 -15.69 -6.17
CA SER A 96 2.93 -16.05 -5.01
C SER A 96 3.31 -14.83 -4.16
N ARG A 97 3.70 -15.11 -2.92
CA ARG A 97 4.27 -14.15 -1.96
C ARG A 97 5.64 -14.65 -1.53
N GLN A 98 6.63 -13.80 -1.64
CA GLN A 98 7.96 -14.01 -1.11
C GLN A 98 8.08 -13.24 0.21
N GLU A 99 8.17 -14.01 1.30
CA GLU A 99 8.44 -13.46 2.63
C GLU A 99 9.86 -12.88 2.71
N LYS A 100 10.08 -12.04 3.73
CA LYS A 100 11.40 -11.47 3.98
C LYS A 100 12.41 -12.58 4.27
N ILE A 101 13.54 -12.52 3.59
CA ILE A 101 14.68 -13.38 3.89
C ILE A 101 15.59 -12.62 4.87
N TYR A 102 15.85 -13.25 6.00
CA TYR A 102 16.86 -12.82 6.96
C TYR A 102 18.06 -13.74 6.82
N ASP A 103 19.25 -13.19 6.62
CA ASP A 103 20.49 -13.97 6.63
C ASP A 103 20.61 -14.70 7.99
N ALA A 104 20.95 -15.98 8.00
CA ALA A 104 21.06 -16.78 9.22
C ALA A 104 22.09 -16.20 10.22
N THR A 105 23.11 -15.50 9.72
CA THR A 105 24.09 -14.77 10.52
C THR A 105 23.46 -13.53 11.19
N PHE A 106 22.49 -12.91 10.52
CA PHE A 106 21.68 -11.83 11.07
C PHE A 106 20.62 -12.34 12.03
N ALA A 107 20.04 -13.53 11.85
CA ALA A 107 18.98 -14.09 12.71
C ALA A 107 19.36 -14.07 14.20
N LYS A 108 20.63 -14.37 14.52
CA LYS A 108 21.18 -14.27 15.89
C LYS A 108 21.22 -12.82 16.41
N LEU A 109 21.58 -11.86 15.55
CA LEU A 109 21.55 -10.42 15.85
C LEU A 109 20.13 -9.85 15.94
N ILE A 110 19.13 -10.43 15.25
CA ILE A 110 17.70 -10.05 15.38
C ILE A 110 17.17 -10.47 16.75
N ALA A 111 17.53 -11.69 17.19
CA ALA A 111 17.16 -12.20 18.51
C ALA A 111 17.77 -11.36 19.64
N GLU A 112 18.99 -10.85 19.44
CA GLU A 112 19.71 -10.06 20.44
C GLU A 112 19.47 -8.53 20.32
N ASN A 113 19.06 -8.01 19.16
CA ASN A 113 18.97 -6.56 18.91
C ASN A 113 17.83 -6.22 17.92
N TYR A 114 16.71 -5.74 18.47
CA TYR A 114 15.37 -5.61 17.87
C TYR A 114 15.20 -4.65 16.66
N ASN A 115 16.24 -4.36 15.87
CA ASN A 115 16.19 -3.35 14.79
C ASN A 115 17.01 -3.68 13.52
N SER A 116 17.28 -4.95 13.23
CA SER A 116 17.92 -5.33 11.96
C SER A 116 17.03 -5.01 10.75
N LYS A 117 17.55 -4.24 9.78
CA LYS A 117 16.90 -4.03 8.48
C LYS A 117 16.84 -5.37 7.72
N SER A 118 15.70 -5.68 7.11
CA SER A 118 15.54 -6.88 6.29
C SER A 118 16.48 -6.84 5.08
N VAL A 119 16.98 -8.01 4.66
CA VAL A 119 17.85 -8.13 3.48
C VAL A 119 17.04 -8.06 2.19
N SER A 120 15.79 -8.54 2.23
CA SER A 120 14.83 -8.41 1.13
C SER A 120 13.47 -7.94 1.65
N PRO A 121 12.83 -6.95 1.01
CA PRO A 121 11.45 -6.56 1.29
C PRO A 121 10.47 -7.69 0.90
N VAL A 122 9.26 -7.63 1.45
CA VAL A 122 8.18 -8.54 1.02
C VAL A 122 7.84 -8.24 -0.43
N SER A 123 7.79 -9.28 -1.25
CA SER A 123 7.47 -9.16 -2.66
C SER A 123 6.36 -10.12 -3.06
N TYR A 124 5.56 -9.71 -4.03
CA TYR A 124 4.43 -10.43 -4.58
C TYR A 124 4.65 -10.59 -6.07
N TYR A 125 4.46 -11.81 -6.57
CA TYR A 125 4.46 -12.07 -8.00
C TYR A 125 3.01 -12.23 -8.44
N GLY A 126 2.62 -11.52 -9.49
CA GLY A 126 1.26 -11.52 -10.00
C GLY A 126 1.21 -11.48 -11.53
N ARG A 127 0.02 -11.72 -12.06
CA ARG A 127 -0.30 -11.61 -13.48
C ARG A 127 -1.52 -10.72 -13.69
N CYS A 128 -1.55 -10.04 -14.83
CA CYS A 128 -2.77 -9.38 -15.29
C CYS A 128 -3.75 -10.41 -15.86
N LEU A 129 -5.04 -10.13 -15.71
CA LEU A 129 -6.14 -10.92 -16.26
C LEU A 129 -6.74 -10.25 -17.50
#